data_AF-A0AAU7ZXR3-F1
#
_entry.id   AF-A0AAU7ZXR3-F1
#
_cell.length_a   1.000
_cell.length_b   1.000
_cell.length_c   1.000
_cell.angle_alpha   90.00
_cell.angle_beta   90.00
_cell.angle_gamma   90.00
#
_symmetry.space_group_name_H-M   'P 1'
#
loop_
_entity.id
_entity.type
_entity.pdbx_description
1 polymer ?
#
loop_
_entity_poly.entity_id
_entity_poly.type
_entity_poly.pdbx_seq_one_letter_code
_entity_poly.pdbx_strand_id
1 'polypeptide(L)' 'MKNSSFKVNNKFNYQLKLLFLKIKNINKHLLKNKKDFNSKKILLKLISKKKKMIYYFKHKKNDK' A
#
# COMPACT_ATOMS: atom_id res chain seq x y z
N MET A 1 20.18 6.96 9.22
CA MET A 1 20.12 5.48 9.09
C MET A 1 19.21 5.09 7.93
N LYS A 2 19.76 4.35 6.95
CA LYS A 2 19.13 3.71 5.76
C LYS A 2 18.42 4.63 4.75
N ASN A 3 19.21 5.49 4.08
CA ASN A 3 18.87 6.01 2.77
C ASN A 3 19.49 5.09 1.71
N SER A 4 18.82 3.99 1.36
CA SER A 4 19.32 3.14 0.29
C SER A 4 18.17 2.49 -0.49
N SER A 5 18.25 2.64 -1.82
CA SER A 5 17.45 1.99 -2.87
C SER A 5 16.07 2.57 -3.23
N PHE A 6 16.03 3.75 -3.84
CA PHE A 6 14.93 4.11 -4.77
C PHE A 6 15.46 4.65 -6.10
N LYS A 7 16.56 4.06 -6.60
CA LYS A 7 16.81 4.04 -8.04
C LYS A 7 16.26 2.69 -8.53
N VAL A 8 15.50 2.73 -9.62
CA VAL A 8 14.86 1.61 -10.36
C VAL A 8 13.36 1.38 -10.04
N ASN A 9 12.55 1.73 -11.07
CA ASN A 9 11.10 1.58 -11.28
C ASN A 9 10.15 2.66 -10.70
N ASN A 10 10.16 3.84 -11.33
CA ASN A 10 9.38 5.04 -10.96
C ASN A 10 7.87 4.78 -10.75
N LYS A 11 7.21 3.99 -11.62
CA LYS A 11 5.74 3.83 -11.59
C LYS A 11 5.24 2.95 -10.44
N PHE A 12 5.88 1.81 -10.18
CA PHE A 12 5.44 0.86 -9.15
C PHE A 12 5.65 1.42 -7.74
N ASN A 13 6.84 1.97 -7.51
CA ASN A 13 7.21 2.61 -6.25
C ASN A 13 6.27 3.79 -5.94
N TYR A 14 5.93 4.57 -6.96
CA TYR A 14 4.95 5.64 -6.86
C TYR A 14 3.55 5.12 -6.52
N GLN A 15 3.07 4.08 -7.21
CA GLN A 15 1.77 3.47 -6.93
C GLN A 15 1.70 2.90 -5.50
N LEU A 16 2.76 2.24 -5.03
CA LEU A 16 2.85 1.70 -3.68
C LEU A 16 2.87 2.80 -2.62
N LYS A 17 3.59 3.90 -2.88
CA LYS A 17 3.62 5.10 -2.02
C LYS A 17 2.25 5.78 -1.94
N LEU A 18 1.56 5.94 -3.07
CA LEU A 18 0.19 6.48 -3.11
C LEU A 18 -0.78 5.60 -2.31
N LEU A 19 -0.69 4.29 -2.49
CA LEU A 19 -1.55 3.34 -1.79
C LEU A 19 -1.30 3.38 -0.28
N PHE A 20 -0.04 3.51 0.13
CA PHE A 20 0.34 3.67 1.53
C PHE A 20 -0.22 4.96 2.13
N LEU A 21 -0.13 6.09 1.41
CA LEU A 21 -0.70 7.36 1.85
C LEU A 21 -2.22 7.25 2.06
N LYS A 22 -2.93 6.61 1.13
CA LYS A 22 -4.39 6.37 1.25
C LYS A 22 -4.73 5.52 2.47
N ILE A 23 -3.99 4.44 2.72
CA ILE A 23 -4.15 3.60 3.92
C ILE A 23 -3.94 4.42 5.19
N LYS A 24 -2.89 5.25 5.25
CA LYS A 24 -2.61 6.11 6.41
C LYS A 24 -3.76 7.10 6.67
N ASN A 25 -4.29 7.71 5.62
CA ASN A 25 -5.41 8.66 5.73
C ASN A 25 -6.69 7.97 6.22
N ILE A 26 -7.03 6.80 5.68
CA ILE A 26 -8.22 6.05 6.10
C ILE A 26 -8.07 5.52 7.53
N ASN A 27 -6.87 5.07 7.92
CA ASN A 27 -6.61 4.70 9.31
C ASN A 27 -6.83 5.89 10.25
N LYS A 28 -6.34 7.08 9.91
CA LYS A 28 -6.57 8.29 10.72
C LYS A 28 -8.05 8.64 10.82
N HIS A 29 -8.81 8.51 9.73
CA HIS A 29 -10.26 8.69 9.71
C HIS A 29 -10.99 7.69 10.62
N LEU A 30 -10.64 6.41 10.54
CA LEU A 30 -11.24 5.34 11.34
C LEU A 30 -10.95 5.42 12.84
N LEU A 31 -9.81 6.00 13.23
CA LEU A 31 -9.51 6.24 14.65
C LEU A 31 -10.54 7.18 15.29
N LYS A 32 -11.01 8.19 14.53
CA LYS A 32 -12.07 9.10 14.96
C LYS A 32 -13.46 8.47 14.76
N ASN A 33 -13.65 7.72 13.66
CA ASN A 33 -14.93 7.15 13.25
C ASN A 33 -14.94 5.62 13.37
N LYS A 34 -14.87 5.11 14.60
CA LYS A 34 -14.72 3.66 14.87
C LYS A 34 -15.88 2.80 14.34
N LYS A 35 -17.07 3.37 14.15
CA LYS A 35 -18.27 2.66 13.66
C LYS A 35 -18.45 2.76 12.13
N ASP A 36 -17.54 3.39 11.41
CA ASP A 36 -17.61 3.47 9.94
C ASP A 36 -17.14 2.16 9.28
N PHE A 37 -18.09 1.24 9.10
CA PHE A 37 -17.83 -0.08 8.50
C PHE A 37 -17.49 0.01 7.00
N ASN A 38 -17.99 1.03 6.29
CA ASN A 38 -17.70 1.23 4.89
C ASN A 38 -16.22 1.60 4.69
N SER A 39 -15.70 2.52 5.50
CA SER A 39 -14.28 2.88 5.50
C SER A 39 -13.38 1.71 5.91
N LYS A 40 -13.81 0.85 6.85
CA LYS A 40 -13.09 -0.41 7.18
C LYS A 40 -13.02 -1.36 5.98
N LYS A 41 -14.13 -1.52 5.24
CA LYS A 41 -14.17 -2.34 4.03
C LYS A 41 -13.23 -1.80 2.95
N ILE A 42 -13.20 -0.48 2.75
CA ILE A 42 -12.28 0.18 1.82
C ILE A 42 -10.82 -0.02 2.25
N LEU A 43 -10.53 0.13 3.55
CA LEU A 43 -9.19 -0.11 4.10
C LEU A 43 -8.70 -1.53 3.80
N LEU A 44 -9.53 -2.54 4.03
CA LEU A 44 -9.21 -3.95 3.74
C LEU A 44 -8.90 -4.16 2.26
N LYS A 45 -9.71 -3.58 1.35
CA LYS A 45 -9.46 -3.63 -0.09
C LYS A 45 -8.11 -3.03 -0.47
N LEU A 46 -7.74 -1.89 0.12
CA LEU A 46 -6.45 -1.24 -0.12
C LEU A 46 -5.28 -2.07 0.41
N ILE A 47 -5.41 -2.66 1.60
CA ILE A 47 -4.38 -3.56 2.16
C ILE A 47 -4.18 -4.78 1.25
N SER A 48 -5.27 -5.40 0.78
CA SER A 48 -5.21 -6.53 -0.14
C SER A 48 -4.55 -6.16 -1.46
N LYS A 49 -4.86 -4.97 -2.02
CA LYS A 49 -4.18 -4.45 -3.22
C LYS A 49 -2.68 -4.23 -2.98
N LYS A 50 -2.29 -3.73 -1.81
CA LYS A 50 -0.87 -3.57 -1.42
C LYS A 50 -0.15 -4.92 -1.42
N LYS A 51 -0.76 -5.92 -0.77
CA LYS A 51 -0.21 -7.28 -0.67
C LYS A 51 -0.03 -7.90 -2.05
N LYS A 52 -1.03 -7.81 -2.93
CA LYS A 52 -0.95 -8.28 -4.32
C LYS A 52 0.17 -7.59 -5.12
N MET A 53 0.33 -6.27 -4.98
CA MET A 53 1.40 -5.53 -5.65
C MET A 53 2.80 -5.98 -5.18
N ILE A 54 2.99 -6.14 -3.87
CA ILE A 54 4.26 -6.61 -3.30
C ILE A 54 4.55 -8.04 -3.76
N TYR A 55 3.53 -8.91 -3.71
CA TYR A 55 3.62 -10.29 -4.17
C TYR A 55 4.03 -10.35 -5.64
N TYR A 56 3.30 -9.66 -6.52
CA TYR A 56 3.63 -9.58 -7.96
C TYR A 56 5.07 -9.15 -8.19
N PHE A 57 5.56 -8.14 -7.45
CA PHE A 57 6.94 -7.68 -7.58
C PHE A 57 7.97 -8.69 -7.10
N LYS A 58 7.71 -9.38 -6.00
CA LYS A 58 8.60 -10.42 -5.47
C LYS A 58 8.72 -11.59 -6.43
N HIS A 59 7.61 -12.06 -6.99
CA HIS A 59 7.58 -13.20 -7.90
C HIS A 59 8.15 -12.86 -9.28
N LYS A 60 7.79 -11.70 -9.85
CA LYS A 60 8.36 -11.23 -11.11
C LYS A 60 9.89 -11.07 -11.10
N LYS A 61 10.50 -10.88 -9.92
CA LYS A 61 11.96 -10.83 -9.77
C LYS A 61 12.62 -12.22 -9.76
N ASN A 62 11.88 -13.26 -9.36
CA ASN A 62 12.36 -14.65 -9.31
C ASN A 62 12.12 -15.41 -10.63
N ASP A 63 11.28 -14.88 -11.52
CA ASP A 63 11.02 -15.44 -12.86
C ASP A 63 12.09 -14.99 -13.90
N LYS A 64 13.28 -14.60 -13.45
CA LYS A 64 14.46 -14.24 -14.27
C LYS A 64 15.69 -14.91 -13.70
#